data_AF-A0A1Q3F7V8-F1
#
_entry.id   AF-A0A1Q3F7V8-F1
#
_cell.length_a   1.000
_cell.length_b   1.000
_cell.length_c   1.000
_cell.angle_alpha   90.00
_cell.angle_beta   90.00
_cell.angle_gamma   90.00
#
_symmetry.space_group_name_H-M   'P 1'
#
loop_
_entity.id
_entity.type
_entity.pdbx_description
1 polymer ?
#
loop_
_entity_poly.entity_id
_entity_poly.type
_entity_poly.pdbx_seq_one_letter_code
_entity_poly.pdbx_strand_id
1 'polypeptide(L)'
;MSDEEVIRRRLQIDGDGTGDDRRLNDLLKTFVKWCNSTDSAENSQAIHDRLLAQLAQCEFAMKKSDFSAKMMQQELKNYATISDTIETGIETAKTQIVQSKQNLVLAKKIRKNRMEYDVLARIINQQPDRKNTVKELDTLKKELDELQEKKASLERKLNTKKKDFTVLMRSIIELQNKLESVGDDSQDATDEKMVCDDDAVILTVDEAMSPVREQAKIASPEKAS
;
A
#
# COMPACT_ATOMS: atom_id res chain seq x y z
N MET A 1 -10.39 -65.54 15.66
CA MET A 1 -9.36 -64.74 16.32
C MET A 1 -9.04 -63.60 15.38
N SER A 2 -9.13 -62.36 15.86
CA SER A 2 -8.79 -61.18 15.06
C SER A 2 -7.27 -61.09 14.87
N ASP A 3 -6.79 -60.61 13.73
CA ASP A 3 -5.35 -60.46 13.45
C ASP A 3 -4.62 -59.64 14.54
N GLU A 4 -5.30 -58.65 15.10
CA GLU A 4 -4.86 -57.86 16.27
C GLU A 4 -4.56 -58.73 17.50
N GLU A 5 -5.35 -59.77 17.75
CA GLU A 5 -5.14 -60.68 18.89
C GLU A 5 -3.97 -61.64 18.65
N VAL A 6 -3.76 -62.04 17.40
CA VAL A 6 -2.62 -62.89 17.00
C VAL A 6 -1.33 -62.10 17.09
N ILE A 7 -1.32 -60.86 16.60
CA ILE A 7 -0.19 -59.94 16.68
C ILE A 7 0.12 -59.63 18.15
N ARG A 8 -0.90 -59.32 18.97
CA ARG A 8 -0.70 -59.05 20.41
C ARG A 8 -0.13 -60.25 21.16
N ARG A 9 -0.63 -61.48 20.91
CA ARG A 9 -0.05 -62.71 21.49
C ARG A 9 1.37 -62.96 21.03
N ARG A 10 1.67 -62.76 19.73
CA ARG A 10 3.03 -62.95 19.19
C ARG A 10 4.00 -61.95 19.80
N LEU A 11 3.59 -60.68 19.91
CA LEU A 11 4.38 -59.62 20.54
C LEU A 11 4.58 -59.87 22.04
N GLN A 12 3.60 -60.44 22.75
CA GLN A 12 3.76 -60.83 24.16
C GLN A 12 4.71 -62.01 24.34
N ILE A 13 4.71 -62.98 23.41
CA ILE A 13 5.60 -64.15 23.47
C ILE A 13 7.04 -63.76 23.11
N ASP A 14 7.23 -62.93 22.08
CA ASP A 14 8.55 -62.50 21.59
C ASP A 14 9.09 -61.26 22.33
N GLY A 15 8.22 -60.42 22.89
CA GLY A 15 8.58 -59.17 23.57
C GLY A 15 8.96 -59.33 25.05
N ASP A 16 8.60 -60.44 25.69
CA ASP A 16 8.89 -60.70 27.12
C ASP A 16 10.21 -61.48 27.33
N GLY A 17 11.08 -61.57 26.31
CA GLY A 17 12.36 -62.28 26.41
C GLY A 17 12.22 -63.80 26.60
N THR A 18 11.00 -64.33 26.56
CA THR A 18 10.67 -65.75 26.80
C THR A 18 11.40 -66.70 25.86
N GLY A 19 11.79 -66.25 24.67
CA GLY A 19 12.59 -67.04 23.73
C GLY A 19 14.03 -67.26 24.20
N ASP A 20 14.65 -66.24 24.77
CA ASP A 20 16.04 -66.33 25.26
C ASP A 20 16.10 -66.97 26.65
N ASP A 21 15.15 -66.68 27.54
CA ASP A 21 15.02 -67.40 28.82
C ASP A 21 14.78 -68.90 28.62
N ARG A 22 13.91 -69.27 27.66
CA ARG A 22 13.72 -70.68 27.28
C ARG A 22 14.99 -71.32 26.74
N ARG A 23 15.75 -70.63 25.88
CA ARG A 23 17.03 -71.14 25.34
C ARG A 23 18.07 -71.36 26.45
N LEU A 24 18.18 -70.43 27.38
CA LEU A 24 19.07 -70.56 28.55
C LEU A 24 18.65 -71.70 29.46
N ASN A 25 17.34 -71.86 29.70
CA ASN A 25 16.79 -72.94 30.49
C ASN A 25 17.04 -74.32 29.84
N ASP A 26 16.87 -74.41 28.52
CA ASP A 26 17.15 -75.64 27.75
C ASP A 26 18.65 -75.98 27.70
N LEU A 27 19.53 -74.96 27.60
CA LEU A 27 20.98 -75.12 27.73
C LEU A 27 21.35 -75.65 29.12
N LEU A 28 20.81 -75.06 30.18
CA LEU A 28 21.05 -75.47 31.57
C LEU A 28 20.60 -76.91 31.81
N LYS A 29 19.40 -77.29 31.35
CA LYS A 29 18.90 -78.68 31.46
C LYS A 29 19.80 -79.66 30.72
N THR A 30 20.26 -79.30 29.53
CA THR A 30 21.16 -80.14 28.71
C THR A 30 22.52 -80.29 29.40
N PHE A 31 23.04 -79.22 30.00
CA PHE A 31 24.29 -79.21 30.76
C PHE A 31 24.20 -80.10 32.01
N VAL A 32 23.15 -79.94 32.83
CA VAL A 32 22.93 -80.77 34.02
C VAL A 32 22.76 -82.24 33.65
N LYS A 33 22.08 -82.53 32.54
CA LYS A 33 21.93 -83.91 32.03
C LYS A 33 23.28 -84.50 31.59
N TRP A 34 24.11 -83.71 30.92
CA TRP A 34 25.45 -84.11 30.49
C TRP A 34 26.36 -84.41 31.69
N CYS A 35 26.40 -83.55 32.70
CA CYS A 35 27.20 -83.76 33.92
C CYS A 35 26.83 -85.03 34.72
N ASN A 36 25.57 -85.45 34.64
CA ASN A 36 25.06 -86.63 35.34
C ASN A 36 24.97 -87.89 34.45
N SER A 37 25.41 -87.81 33.20
CA SER A 37 25.36 -88.94 32.26
C SER A 37 26.49 -89.95 32.53
N THR A 38 26.17 -91.24 32.50
CA THR A 38 27.12 -92.37 32.52
C THR A 38 27.26 -93.00 31.13
N ASP A 39 27.11 -92.17 30.10
CA ASP A 39 27.09 -92.58 28.70
C ASP A 39 28.51 -92.87 28.15
N SER A 40 28.58 -93.64 27.06
CA SER A 40 29.82 -93.89 26.30
C SER A 40 30.49 -92.57 25.88
N ALA A 41 31.83 -92.56 25.82
CA ALA A 41 32.63 -91.37 25.49
C ALA A 41 32.19 -90.66 24.19
N GLU A 42 31.71 -91.42 23.20
CA GLU A 42 31.24 -90.89 21.91
C GLU A 42 29.92 -90.09 22.02
N ASN A 43 28.98 -90.56 22.86
CA ASN A 43 27.73 -89.83 23.13
C ASN A 43 27.96 -88.57 23.97
N SER A 44 28.92 -88.62 24.89
CA SER A 44 29.31 -87.47 25.71
C SER A 44 29.88 -86.33 24.84
N GLN A 45 30.70 -86.67 23.83
CA GLN A 45 31.26 -85.68 22.90
C GLN A 45 30.18 -85.00 22.05
N ALA A 46 29.21 -85.76 21.51
CA ALA A 46 28.13 -85.20 20.72
C ALA A 46 27.23 -84.23 21.52
N ILE A 47 27.00 -84.50 22.80
CA ILE A 47 26.25 -83.61 23.70
C ILE A 47 27.08 -82.34 24.00
N HIS A 48 28.39 -82.47 24.20
CA HIS A 48 29.30 -81.34 24.39
C HIS A 48 29.31 -80.40 23.18
N ASP A 49 29.43 -80.92 21.96
CA ASP A 49 29.43 -80.09 20.75
C ASP A 49 28.07 -79.38 20.56
N ARG A 50 26.96 -80.04 20.93
CA ARG A 50 25.63 -79.43 20.96
C ARG A 50 25.54 -78.29 22.00
N LEU A 51 26.13 -78.46 23.18
CA LEU A 51 26.18 -77.42 24.22
C LEU A 51 26.96 -76.20 23.74
N LEU A 52 28.10 -76.40 23.07
CA LEU A 52 28.87 -75.30 22.48
C LEU A 52 28.07 -74.55 21.40
N ALA A 53 27.37 -75.27 20.54
CA ALA A 53 26.51 -74.66 19.52
C ALA A 53 25.36 -73.84 20.15
N GLN A 54 24.73 -74.35 21.21
CA GLN A 54 23.67 -73.64 21.94
C GLN A 54 24.22 -72.39 22.66
N LEU A 55 25.41 -72.48 23.25
CA LEU A 55 26.08 -71.33 23.88
C LEU A 55 26.38 -70.24 22.86
N ALA A 56 26.94 -70.59 21.71
CA ALA A 56 27.22 -69.65 20.62
C ALA A 56 25.95 -68.94 20.12
N GLN A 57 24.82 -69.64 20.06
CA GLN A 57 23.52 -69.04 19.71
C GLN A 57 23.02 -68.04 20.77
N CYS A 58 23.20 -68.35 22.06
CA CYS A 58 22.84 -67.44 23.15
C CYS A 58 23.70 -66.17 23.12
N GLU A 59 25.01 -66.31 22.90
CA GLU A 59 25.92 -65.16 22.75
C GLU A 59 25.55 -64.29 21.55
N PHE A 60 25.19 -64.90 20.41
CA PHE A 60 24.75 -64.17 19.24
C PHE A 60 23.45 -63.41 19.49
N ALA A 61 22.46 -64.04 20.14
CA ALA A 61 21.20 -63.41 20.49
C ALA A 61 21.42 -62.19 21.41
N MET A 62 22.28 -62.33 22.42
CA MET A 62 22.65 -61.23 23.32
C MET A 62 23.30 -60.06 22.56
N LYS A 63 24.31 -60.34 21.71
CA LYS A 63 24.97 -59.31 20.89
C LYS A 63 24.01 -58.62 19.94
N LYS A 64 23.09 -59.37 19.33
CA LYS A 64 22.04 -58.82 18.45
C LYS A 64 21.11 -57.88 19.22
N SER A 65 20.71 -58.26 20.44
CA SER A 65 19.86 -57.43 21.30
C SER A 65 20.56 -56.12 21.69
N ASP A 66 21.82 -56.20 22.13
CA ASP A 66 22.63 -55.01 22.47
C ASP A 66 22.81 -54.07 21.27
N PHE A 67 23.11 -54.62 20.09
CA PHE A 67 23.21 -53.83 18.86
C PHE A 67 21.87 -53.15 18.50
N SER A 68 20.75 -53.89 18.60
CA SER A 68 19.42 -53.35 18.32
C SER A 68 19.04 -52.24 19.31
N ALA A 69 19.40 -52.38 20.59
CA ALA A 69 19.19 -51.35 21.60
C ALA A 69 19.99 -50.07 21.29
N LYS A 70 21.26 -50.21 20.89
CA LYS A 70 22.11 -49.08 20.47
C LYS A 70 21.55 -48.39 19.22
N MET A 71 21.13 -49.17 18.22
CA MET A 71 20.48 -48.66 17.02
C MET A 71 19.20 -47.89 17.36
N MET A 72 18.34 -48.44 18.22
CA MET A 72 17.10 -47.78 18.65
C MET A 72 17.37 -46.46 19.40
N GLN A 73 18.41 -46.40 20.24
CA GLN A 73 18.82 -45.15 20.89
C GLN A 73 19.28 -44.10 19.88
N GLN A 74 19.96 -44.51 18.81
CA GLN A 74 20.37 -43.59 17.74
C GLN A 74 19.16 -43.11 16.94
N GLU A 75 18.23 -44.00 16.59
CA GLU A 75 16.99 -43.61 15.90
C GLU A 75 16.14 -42.65 16.72
N LEU A 76 16.03 -42.85 18.04
CA LEU A 76 15.35 -41.88 18.92
C LEU A 76 15.96 -40.48 18.86
N LYS A 77 17.29 -40.37 18.80
CA LYS A 77 17.97 -39.08 18.64
C LYS A 77 17.72 -38.47 17.26
N ASN A 78 17.70 -39.28 16.21
CA ASN A 78 17.38 -38.83 14.86
C ASN A 78 15.94 -38.30 14.81
N TYR A 79 14.97 -39.02 15.37
CA TYR A 79 13.58 -38.57 15.43
C TYR A 79 13.39 -37.28 16.23
N ALA A 80 14.10 -37.13 17.36
CA ALA A 80 14.10 -35.86 18.10
C ALA A 80 14.61 -34.70 17.25
N THR A 81 15.73 -34.89 16.54
CA THR A 81 16.31 -33.88 15.65
C THR A 81 15.37 -33.51 14.49
N ILE A 82 14.70 -34.50 13.90
CA ILE A 82 13.71 -34.28 12.84
C ILE A 82 12.51 -33.51 13.39
N SER A 83 12.04 -33.85 14.61
CA SER A 83 10.95 -33.12 15.27
C SER A 83 11.29 -31.65 15.45
N ASP A 84 12.48 -31.35 16.00
CA ASP A 84 12.95 -29.97 16.20
C ASP A 84 13.07 -29.21 14.85
N THR A 85 13.52 -29.89 13.80
CA THR A 85 13.61 -29.32 12.45
C THR A 85 12.22 -28.99 11.89
N ILE A 86 11.24 -29.85 12.13
CA ILE A 86 9.85 -29.62 11.71
C ILE A 86 9.25 -28.44 12.51
N GLU A 87 9.46 -28.38 13.82
CA GLU A 87 8.96 -27.30 14.67
C GLU A 87 9.53 -25.94 14.27
N THR A 88 10.85 -25.87 14.07
CA THR A 88 11.52 -24.64 13.58
C THR A 88 11.05 -24.25 12.17
N GLY A 89 10.81 -25.23 11.29
CA GLY A 89 10.22 -25.01 9.98
C GLY A 89 8.80 -24.43 10.06
N ILE A 90 7.97 -24.96 10.96
CA ILE A 90 6.61 -24.45 11.22
C ILE A 90 6.66 -23.01 11.72
N GLU A 91 7.54 -22.69 12.67
CA GLU A 91 7.63 -21.34 13.23
C GLU A 91 8.12 -20.31 12.19
N THR A 92 9.06 -20.73 11.34
CA THR A 92 9.52 -19.93 10.21
C THR A 92 8.38 -19.68 9.22
N ALA A 93 7.61 -20.71 8.87
CA ALA A 93 6.46 -20.58 7.97
C ALA A 93 5.37 -19.65 8.55
N LYS A 94 5.08 -19.75 9.85
CA LYS A 94 4.15 -18.82 10.52
C LYS A 94 4.64 -17.37 10.41
N THR A 95 5.92 -17.14 10.67
CA THR A 95 6.52 -15.80 10.57
C THR A 95 6.42 -15.25 9.14
N GLN A 96 6.73 -16.07 8.14
CA GLN A 96 6.59 -15.70 6.72
C GLN A 96 5.14 -15.40 6.32
N ILE A 97 4.16 -16.12 6.87
CA ILE A 97 2.74 -15.83 6.66
C ILE A 97 2.37 -14.46 7.23
N VAL A 98 2.81 -14.14 8.44
CA VAL A 98 2.54 -12.83 9.06
C VAL A 98 3.15 -11.70 8.22
N GLN A 99 4.41 -11.86 7.81
CA GLN A 99 5.09 -10.89 6.96
C GLN A 99 4.39 -10.73 5.59
N SER A 100 3.98 -11.84 4.98
CA SER A 100 3.26 -11.81 3.69
C SER A 100 1.89 -11.12 3.81
N LYS A 101 1.18 -11.30 4.93
CA LYS A 101 -0.07 -10.57 5.22
C LYS A 101 0.17 -9.06 5.33
N GLN A 102 1.23 -8.64 6.01
CA GLN A 102 1.59 -7.22 6.11
C GLN A 102 1.94 -6.63 4.74
N ASN A 103 2.76 -7.35 3.96
CA ASN A 103 3.11 -6.95 2.60
C ASN A 103 1.88 -6.84 1.69
N LEU A 104 0.91 -7.75 1.83
CA LEU A 104 -0.34 -7.69 1.08
C LEU A 104 -1.15 -6.44 1.41
N VAL A 105 -1.24 -6.04 2.69
CA VAL A 105 -1.93 -4.81 3.09
C VAL A 105 -1.24 -3.58 2.50
N LEU A 106 0.09 -3.53 2.55
CA LEU A 106 0.87 -2.45 1.95
C LEU A 106 0.67 -2.39 0.43
N ALA A 107 0.73 -3.53 -0.26
CA ALA A 107 0.52 -3.61 -1.70
C ALA A 107 -0.89 -3.14 -2.10
N LYS A 108 -1.92 -3.50 -1.33
CA LYS A 108 -3.29 -3.00 -1.52
C LYS A 108 -3.37 -1.48 -1.36
N LYS A 109 -2.72 -0.92 -0.35
CA LYS A 109 -2.65 0.54 -0.13
C LYS A 109 -1.96 1.25 -1.30
N ILE A 110 -0.81 0.74 -1.75
CA ILE A 110 -0.09 1.29 -2.90
C ILE A 110 -0.97 1.24 -4.16
N ARG A 111 -1.66 0.12 -4.41
CA ARG A 111 -2.58 -0.01 -5.54
C ARG A 111 -3.71 1.01 -5.47
N LYS A 112 -4.32 1.21 -4.29
CA LYS A 112 -5.39 2.19 -4.10
C LYS A 112 -4.88 3.60 -4.39
N ASN A 113 -3.74 3.98 -3.83
CA ASN A 113 -3.13 5.29 -4.06
C ASN A 113 -2.82 5.50 -5.55
N ARG A 114 -2.29 4.49 -6.23
CA ARG A 114 -2.03 4.55 -7.68
C ARG A 114 -3.32 4.80 -8.47
N MET A 115 -4.41 4.12 -8.14
CA MET A 115 -5.70 4.36 -8.80
C MET A 115 -6.23 5.79 -8.53
N GLU A 116 -6.08 6.31 -7.31
CA GLU A 116 -6.45 7.68 -6.98
C GLU A 116 -5.62 8.70 -7.80
N TYR A 117 -4.31 8.46 -7.95
CA TYR A 117 -3.46 9.28 -8.81
C TYR A 117 -3.85 9.20 -10.29
N ASP A 118 -4.16 8.01 -10.80
CA ASP A 118 -4.56 7.83 -12.20
C ASP A 118 -5.88 8.56 -12.51
N VAL A 119 -6.83 8.54 -11.56
CA VAL A 119 -8.09 9.29 -11.67
C VAL A 119 -7.83 10.79 -11.66
N LEU A 120 -7.02 11.28 -10.72
CA LEU A 120 -6.69 12.70 -10.64
C LEU A 120 -5.93 13.18 -11.88
N ALA A 121 -4.98 12.40 -12.38
CA ALA A 121 -4.25 12.68 -13.62
C ALA A 121 -5.18 12.77 -14.82
N ARG A 122 -6.19 11.88 -14.91
CA ARG A 122 -7.21 11.95 -15.97
C ARG A 122 -8.00 13.26 -15.91
N ILE A 123 -8.39 13.71 -14.71
CA ILE A 123 -9.11 14.98 -14.53
C ILE A 123 -8.20 16.17 -14.90
N ILE A 124 -6.93 16.15 -14.48
CA ILE A 124 -5.95 17.20 -14.82
C ILE A 124 -5.75 17.28 -16.33
N ASN A 125 -5.67 16.15 -17.03
CA ASN A 125 -5.49 16.12 -18.48
C ASN A 125 -6.71 16.61 -19.28
N GLN A 126 -7.89 16.72 -18.66
CA GLN A 126 -9.05 17.36 -19.29
C GLN A 126 -8.94 18.89 -19.29
N GLN A 127 -8.12 19.45 -18.41
CA GLN A 127 -7.88 20.89 -18.35
C GLN A 127 -6.82 21.30 -19.38
N PRO A 128 -6.91 22.53 -19.93
CA PRO A 128 -5.94 23.02 -20.91
C PRO A 128 -4.55 23.14 -20.29
N ASP A 129 -3.51 23.00 -21.12
CA ASP A 129 -2.13 23.11 -20.66
C ASP A 129 -1.87 24.47 -20.01
N ARG A 130 -1.32 24.43 -18.80
CA ARG A 130 -0.97 25.59 -18.01
C ARG A 130 -0.05 26.54 -18.77
N LYS A 131 0.88 26.01 -19.59
CA LYS A 131 1.79 26.87 -20.37
C LYS A 131 1.07 27.69 -21.42
N ASN A 132 0.05 27.12 -22.06
CA ASN A 132 -0.71 27.80 -23.10
C ASN A 132 -1.64 28.85 -22.49
N THR A 133 -2.36 28.49 -21.43
CA THR A 133 -3.24 29.44 -20.71
C THR A 133 -2.48 30.63 -20.11
N VAL A 134 -1.26 30.42 -19.61
CA VAL A 134 -0.41 31.53 -19.13
C VAL A 134 0.01 32.46 -20.28
N LYS A 135 0.38 31.91 -21.45
CA LYS A 135 0.73 32.73 -22.62
C LYS A 135 -0.47 33.56 -23.10
N GLU A 136 -1.65 32.95 -23.20
CA GLU A 136 -2.88 33.64 -23.58
C GLU A 136 -3.25 34.74 -22.59
N LEU A 137 -3.04 34.51 -21.29
CA LEU A 137 -3.21 35.54 -20.26
C LEU A 137 -2.25 36.71 -20.46
N ASP A 138 -0.98 36.43 -20.76
CA ASP A 138 0.03 37.47 -20.97
C ASP A 138 -0.23 38.28 -22.25
N THR A 139 -0.72 37.65 -23.32
CA THR A 139 -1.14 38.37 -24.54
C THR A 139 -2.35 39.24 -24.26
N LEU A 140 -3.37 38.70 -23.57
CA LEU A 140 -4.60 39.44 -23.27
C LEU A 140 -4.33 40.64 -22.35
N LYS A 141 -3.40 40.51 -21.39
CA LYS A 141 -2.95 41.63 -20.56
C LYS A 141 -2.31 42.74 -21.38
N LYS A 142 -1.42 42.40 -22.33
CA LYS A 142 -0.80 43.40 -23.21
C LYS A 142 -1.85 44.12 -24.06
N GLU A 143 -2.80 43.39 -24.62
CA GLU A 143 -3.90 43.97 -25.39
C GLU A 143 -4.77 44.91 -24.53
N LEU A 144 -5.03 44.53 -23.27
CA LEU A 144 -5.76 45.36 -22.31
C LEU A 144 -5.01 46.65 -22.01
N ASP A 145 -3.71 46.57 -21.75
CA ASP A 145 -2.85 47.74 -21.49
C ASP A 145 -2.83 48.68 -22.71
N GLU A 146 -2.70 48.13 -23.93
CA GLU A 146 -2.76 48.91 -25.17
C GLU A 146 -4.12 49.59 -25.39
N LEU A 147 -5.22 48.89 -25.12
CA LEU A 147 -6.58 49.44 -25.23
C LEU A 147 -6.80 50.55 -24.20
N GLN A 148 -6.27 50.38 -22.99
CA GLN A 148 -6.35 51.37 -21.93
C GLN A 148 -5.54 52.64 -22.29
N GLU A 149 -4.37 52.48 -22.89
CA GLU A 149 -3.59 53.61 -23.42
C GLU A 149 -4.32 54.32 -24.58
N LYS A 150 -4.89 53.57 -25.52
CA LYS A 150 -5.69 54.12 -26.62
C LYS A 150 -6.90 54.88 -26.10
N LYS A 151 -7.62 54.34 -25.11
CA LYS A 151 -8.74 55.01 -24.45
C LYS A 151 -8.29 56.32 -23.80
N ALA A 152 -7.21 56.29 -23.01
CA ALA A 152 -6.67 57.50 -22.37
C ALA A 152 -6.23 58.56 -23.40
N SER A 153 -5.66 58.14 -24.53
CA SER A 153 -5.29 59.02 -25.63
C SER A 153 -6.52 59.67 -26.30
N LEU A 154 -7.58 58.90 -26.55
CA LEU A 154 -8.83 59.41 -27.10
C LEU A 154 -9.53 60.37 -26.13
N GLU A 155 -9.58 60.06 -24.83
CA GLU A 155 -10.12 60.95 -23.80
C GLU A 155 -9.36 62.27 -23.74
N ARG A 156 -8.02 62.24 -23.83
CA ARG A 156 -7.21 63.47 -23.93
C ARG A 156 -7.56 64.28 -25.17
N LYS A 157 -7.67 63.65 -26.35
CA LYS A 157 -8.06 64.33 -27.60
C LYS A 157 -9.46 64.93 -27.52
N LEU A 158 -10.42 64.19 -26.98
CA LEU A 158 -11.79 64.65 -26.75
C LEU A 158 -11.80 65.87 -25.83
N ASN A 159 -11.06 65.82 -24.72
CA ASN A 159 -10.98 66.92 -23.77
C ASN A 159 -10.33 68.17 -24.39
N THR A 160 -9.28 68.01 -25.20
CA THR A 160 -8.72 69.13 -25.97
C THR A 160 -9.76 69.73 -26.91
N LYS A 161 -10.53 68.91 -27.63
CA LYS A 161 -11.60 69.41 -28.51
C LYS A 161 -12.72 70.11 -27.74
N LYS A 162 -13.13 69.60 -26.57
CA LYS A 162 -14.08 70.30 -25.68
C LYS A 162 -13.56 71.67 -25.27
N LYS A 163 -12.26 71.80 -24.96
CA LYS A 163 -11.62 73.09 -24.66
C LYS A 163 -11.59 74.02 -25.89
N ASP A 164 -11.20 73.51 -27.06
CA ASP A 164 -11.23 74.27 -28.33
C ASP A 164 -12.65 74.83 -28.60
N PHE A 165 -13.67 73.98 -28.47
CA PHE A 165 -15.08 74.39 -28.62
C PHE A 165 -15.51 75.42 -27.58
N THR A 166 -15.08 75.28 -26.32
CA THR A 166 -15.39 76.27 -25.27
C THR A 166 -14.80 77.64 -25.61
N VAL A 167 -13.56 77.68 -26.12
CA VAL A 167 -12.91 78.92 -26.58
C VAL A 167 -13.67 79.52 -27.76
N LEU A 168 -14.05 78.69 -28.75
CA LEU A 168 -14.84 79.14 -29.89
C LEU A 168 -16.19 79.73 -29.45
N MET A 169 -16.92 79.02 -28.58
CA MET A 169 -18.20 79.49 -28.02
C MET A 169 -18.04 80.81 -27.29
N ARG A 170 -17.00 80.97 -26.47
CA ARG A 170 -16.69 82.24 -25.80
C ARG A 170 -16.40 83.36 -26.81
N SER A 171 -15.68 83.06 -27.88
CA SER A 171 -15.37 84.03 -28.95
C SER A 171 -16.64 84.46 -29.71
N ILE A 172 -17.58 83.52 -29.95
CA ILE A 172 -18.89 83.82 -30.54
C ILE A 172 -19.69 84.74 -29.62
N ILE A 173 -19.75 84.44 -28.32
CA ILE A 173 -20.43 85.28 -27.33
C ILE A 173 -19.79 86.68 -27.28
N GLU A 174 -18.47 86.78 -27.27
CA GLU A 174 -17.77 88.07 -27.29
C GLU A 174 -18.03 88.87 -28.57
N LEU A 175 -18.15 88.21 -29.73
CA LEU A 175 -18.54 88.85 -30.99
C LEU A 175 -20.01 89.27 -31.00
N GLN A 176 -20.92 88.45 -30.45
CA GLN A 176 -22.34 88.80 -30.27
C GLN A 176 -22.48 90.02 -29.36
N ASN A 177 -21.80 90.03 -28.21
CA ASN A 177 -21.78 91.17 -27.29
C ASN A 177 -21.21 92.43 -27.96
N LYS A 178 -20.20 92.30 -28.84
CA LYS A 178 -19.68 93.43 -29.61
C LYS A 178 -20.67 93.92 -30.67
N LEU A 179 -21.39 93.02 -31.33
CA LEU A 179 -22.46 93.38 -32.28
C LEU A 179 -23.63 94.07 -31.55
N GLU A 180 -24.04 93.57 -30.39
CA GLU A 180 -25.01 94.25 -29.51
C GLU A 180 -24.49 95.62 -29.04
N SER A 181 -23.18 95.76 -28.76
CA SER A 181 -22.59 97.06 -28.39
C SER A 181 -22.46 98.06 -29.54
N VAL A 182 -22.57 97.62 -30.80
CA VAL A 182 -22.56 98.48 -32.01
C VAL A 182 -23.99 98.77 -32.49
N GLY A 183 -24.98 98.04 -31.98
CA GLY A 183 -26.39 98.24 -32.23
C GLY A 183 -27.14 98.71 -30.99
N ASP A 184 -26.70 99.80 -30.37
CA ASP A 184 -27.57 100.57 -29.46
C ASP A 184 -28.08 101.83 -30.17
N ASP A 185 -28.98 101.58 -31.12
CA ASP A 185 -30.08 102.48 -31.46
C ASP A 185 -31.24 101.58 -31.89
N SER A 186 -31.92 100.99 -30.89
CA SER A 186 -33.36 100.70 -30.82
C SER A 186 -33.66 99.41 -30.05
N GLN A 187 -34.46 99.55 -28.99
CA GLN A 187 -35.28 98.54 -28.31
C GLN A 187 -36.00 97.64 -29.35
N ASP A 188 -36.33 96.37 -29.12
CA ASP A 188 -37.10 95.81 -28.01
C ASP A 188 -37.12 94.26 -28.13
N ALA A 189 -37.59 93.61 -27.08
CA ALA A 189 -37.64 92.18 -26.80
C ALA A 189 -38.12 91.24 -27.93
N THR A 190 -37.55 90.03 -27.96
CA THR A 190 -38.34 88.78 -27.94
C THR A 190 -37.54 87.64 -27.32
N ASP A 191 -38.12 87.13 -26.24
CA ASP A 191 -37.91 85.85 -25.57
C ASP A 191 -38.19 84.69 -26.54
N GLU A 192 -37.17 83.87 -26.86
CA GLU A 192 -37.37 82.46 -27.20
C GLU A 192 -36.20 81.60 -26.67
N LYS A 193 -36.42 81.12 -25.45
CA LYS A 193 -35.97 79.87 -24.84
C LYS A 193 -35.35 78.84 -25.83
N MET A 194 -34.02 78.83 -25.93
CA MET A 194 -33.27 77.73 -26.54
C MET A 194 -32.91 76.72 -25.43
N VAL A 195 -33.70 75.64 -25.38
CA VAL A 195 -33.49 74.50 -24.49
C VAL A 195 -32.10 73.90 -24.75
N CYS A 196 -31.26 73.98 -23.73
CA CYS A 196 -30.01 73.24 -23.63
C CYS A 196 -30.38 71.83 -23.12
N ASP A 197 -30.49 70.87 -24.03
CA ASP A 197 -30.45 69.45 -23.66
C ASP A 197 -28.96 69.08 -23.48
N ASP A 198 -28.50 69.19 -22.23
CA ASP A 198 -27.30 68.51 -21.75
C ASP A 198 -27.77 67.45 -20.72
N ASP A 199 -27.41 66.20 -21.01
CA ASP A 199 -27.27 65.05 -20.12
C ASP A 199 -28.42 64.62 -19.18
N ALA A 200 -28.97 63.42 -19.43
CA ALA A 200 -28.89 62.29 -18.50
C ALA A 200 -29.55 61.02 -19.07
N VAL A 201 -28.78 60.20 -19.80
CA VAL A 201 -29.01 58.75 -19.79
C VAL A 201 -27.89 58.12 -18.97
N ILE A 202 -28.13 58.09 -17.67
CA ILE A 202 -27.46 57.18 -16.76
C ILE A 202 -27.93 55.77 -17.15
N LEU A 203 -27.18 55.07 -17.99
CA LEU A 203 -27.22 53.62 -18.02
C LEU A 203 -26.39 53.13 -16.84
N THR A 204 -27.07 52.94 -15.70
CA THR A 204 -26.60 52.05 -14.63
C THR A 204 -26.44 50.66 -15.22
N VAL A 205 -25.21 50.28 -15.57
CA VAL A 205 -24.84 48.87 -15.75
C VAL A 205 -24.19 48.44 -14.45
N ASP A 206 -25.03 47.79 -13.64
CA ASP A 206 -24.72 46.82 -12.59
C ASP A 206 -23.32 46.83 -11.98
N GLU A 207 -23.27 47.43 -10.79
CA GLU A 207 -22.41 46.97 -9.73
C GLU A 207 -22.90 45.60 -9.23
N ALA A 208 -22.34 44.53 -9.78
CA ALA A 208 -22.40 43.19 -9.20
C ALA A 208 -20.98 42.62 -9.06
N MET A 209 -20.13 43.36 -8.35
CA MET A 209 -18.87 42.82 -7.85
C MET A 209 -19.11 42.30 -6.42
N SER A 210 -19.73 41.12 -6.33
CA SER A 210 -19.66 40.32 -5.09
C SER A 210 -18.24 39.78 -4.95
N PRO A 211 -17.53 40.04 -3.84
CA PRO A 211 -16.32 39.32 -3.53
C PRO A 211 -16.72 37.97 -2.93
N VAL A 212 -16.69 36.89 -3.72
CA VAL A 212 -16.64 35.53 -3.16
C VAL A 212 -15.25 35.36 -2.55
N ARG A 213 -15.11 35.80 -1.31
CA ARG A 213 -14.00 35.41 -0.43
C ARG A 213 -14.39 34.09 0.21
N GLU A 214 -14.24 33.00 -0.53
CA GLU A 214 -14.26 31.67 0.07
C GLU A 214 -12.91 31.41 0.72
N GLN A 215 -12.84 31.66 2.03
CA GLN A 215 -11.77 31.15 2.87
C GLN A 215 -11.91 29.63 2.93
N ALA A 216 -11.21 28.92 2.04
CA ALA A 216 -10.89 27.53 2.29
C ALA A 216 -9.90 27.49 3.47
N LYS A 217 -10.45 27.33 4.69
CA LYS A 217 -9.71 26.86 5.85
C LYS A 217 -8.99 25.58 5.46
N ILE A 218 -7.67 25.66 5.38
CA ILE A 218 -6.80 24.48 5.42
C ILE A 218 -6.99 23.88 6.81
N ALA A 219 -7.83 22.87 6.91
CA ALA A 219 -7.89 22.00 8.07
C ALA A 219 -6.64 21.12 8.04
N SER A 220 -5.69 21.41 8.92
CA SER A 220 -4.67 20.45 9.34
C SER A 220 -5.37 19.25 9.99
N PRO A 221 -5.04 18.00 9.60
CA PRO A 221 -5.36 16.87 10.45
C PRO A 221 -4.35 16.85 11.61
N GLU A 222 -4.93 17.13 12.76
CA GLU A 222 -4.41 16.89 14.10
C GLU A 222 -3.78 15.50 14.20
N LYS A 223 -2.62 15.45 14.87
CA LYS A 223 -1.97 14.22 15.31
C LYS A 223 -2.93 13.48 16.24
N ALA A 224 -3.25 12.24 15.91
CA ALA A 224 -3.73 11.28 16.90
C ALA A 224 -2.55 10.40 17.34
N SER A 225 -2.31 10.42 18.65
CA SER A 225 -1.54 9.45 19.41
C SER A 225 -2.03 8.02 19.20
#